data_AF-A0A1V4BYE1-F1
#
_entry.id   AF-A0A1V4BYE1-F1
#
_cell.length_a   1.000
_cell.length_b   1.000
_cell.length_c   1.000
_cell.angle_alpha   90.00
_cell.angle_beta   90.00
_cell.angle_gamma   90.00
#
_symmetry.space_group_name_H-M   'P 1'
#
loop_
_entity.id
_entity.type
_entity.pdbx_description
1 polymer ?
#
loop_
_entity_poly.entity_id
_entity_poly.type
_entity_poly.pdbx_seq_one_letter_code
_entity_poly.pdbx_strand_id
1 'polypeptide(L)'
;MPENIIAAEIEPLPNKAEQTALRLQELGFQVLHVGLTISVQAPQSLWESFFKVSFETQEQPSVEPGIPSTTFQRAITDNLQIPDPLQSSISNVFFVEPPIWF
;
A
#
# COMPACT_ATOMS: atom_id res chain seq x y z
N MET A 1 -1.23 19.21 8.27
CA MET A 1 -2.34 18.60 7.52
C MET A 1 -2.37 17.13 7.89
N PRO A 2 -3.52 16.46 8.03
CA PRO A 2 -3.52 15.02 8.28
C PRO A 2 -2.78 14.33 7.13
N GLU A 3 -1.76 13.53 7.46
CA GLU A 3 -1.07 12.71 6.48
C GLU A 3 -2.02 11.59 6.05
N ASN A 4 -2.26 11.45 4.74
CA ASN A 4 -3.06 10.34 4.22
C ASN A 4 -2.30 9.03 4.49
N ILE A 5 -2.86 8.18 5.35
CA ILE A 5 -2.33 6.85 5.60
C ILE A 5 -2.88 5.90 4.55
N ILE A 6 -1.97 5.24 3.84
CA ILE A 6 -2.27 4.29 2.78
C ILE A 6 -1.90 2.89 3.25
N ALA A 7 -2.83 1.94 3.10
CA ALA A 7 -2.63 0.54 3.35
C ALA A 7 -2.25 -0.23 2.08
N ALA A 8 -1.38 -1.22 2.24
CA ALA A 8 -0.93 -2.10 1.17
C ALA A 8 -0.61 -3.51 1.72
N GLU A 9 -0.64 -4.48 0.82
CA GLU A 9 -0.20 -5.85 1.04
C GLU A 9 1.16 -6.06 0.37
N ILE A 10 2.13 -6.52 1.12
CA ILE A 10 3.47 -6.82 0.62
C ILE A 10 3.62 -8.33 0.50
N GLU A 11 4.06 -8.80 -0.67
CA GLU A 11 4.36 -10.20 -0.90
C GLU A 11 5.84 -10.46 -0.57
N PRO A 12 6.14 -11.16 0.54
CA PRO A 12 7.51 -11.51 0.87
C PRO A 12 7.99 -12.68 0.01
N LEU A 13 9.31 -12.77 -0.18
CA LEU A 13 9.92 -13.98 -0.72
C LEU A 13 9.73 -15.18 0.23
N PRO A 14 9.84 -16.43 -0.27
CA PRO A 14 9.67 -17.63 0.55
C PRO A 14 10.57 -17.62 1.78
N ASN A 15 9.99 -17.89 2.96
CA ASN A 15 10.67 -17.88 4.27
C ASN A 15 11.29 -16.52 4.68
N LYS A 16 10.83 -15.41 4.09
CA LYS A 16 11.31 -14.05 4.43
C LYS A 16 10.29 -13.18 5.14
N ALA A 17 9.05 -13.64 5.34
CA ALA A 17 7.95 -12.84 5.88
C ALA A 17 8.31 -12.07 7.17
N GLU A 18 8.86 -12.76 8.19
CA GLU A 18 9.26 -12.10 9.45
C GLU A 18 10.40 -11.10 9.28
N GLN A 19 11.43 -11.47 8.51
CA GLN A 19 12.58 -10.60 8.21
C GLN A 19 12.14 -9.34 7.45
N THR A 20 11.25 -9.51 6.47
CA THR A 20 10.64 -8.43 5.70
C THR A 20 9.81 -7.52 6.59
N ALA A 21 8.96 -8.08 7.46
CA ALA A 21 8.13 -7.31 8.38
C ALA A 21 8.98 -6.42 9.30
N LEU A 22 10.03 -6.99 9.91
CA LEU A 22 10.98 -6.23 10.73
C LEU A 22 11.63 -5.10 9.92
N ARG A 23 12.07 -5.40 8.69
CA ARG A 23 12.71 -4.40 7.83
C ARG A 23 11.74 -3.26 7.46
N LEU A 24 10.48 -3.57 7.19
CA LEU A 24 9.44 -2.58 6.92
C LEU A 24 9.21 -1.67 8.14
N GLN A 25 9.19 -2.23 9.35
CA GLN A 25 9.09 -1.44 10.58
C GLN A 25 10.26 -0.48 10.76
N GLU A 26 11.49 -0.93 10.50
CA GLU A 26 12.70 -0.07 10.55
C GLU A 26 12.64 1.08 9.53
N LEU A 27 11.95 0.88 8.40
CA LEU A 27 11.75 1.88 7.36
C LEU A 27 10.59 2.84 7.66
N GLY A 28 9.89 2.65 8.79
CA GLY A 28 8.79 3.52 9.22
C GLY A 28 7.40 3.07 8.78
N PHE A 29 7.27 1.87 8.20
CA PHE A 29 5.96 1.28 7.92
C PHE A 29 5.38 0.66 9.18
N GLN A 30 4.07 0.85 9.38
CA GLN A 30 3.36 0.15 10.43
C GLN A 30 2.87 -1.20 9.91
N VAL A 31 3.45 -2.28 10.42
CA VAL A 31 2.98 -3.64 10.14
C VAL A 31 1.71 -3.91 10.95
N LEU A 32 0.64 -4.30 10.26
CA LEU A 32 -0.65 -4.62 10.84
C LEU A 32 -0.81 -6.13 11.05
N HIS A 33 -0.35 -6.92 10.08
CA HIS A 33 -0.47 -8.38 10.10
C HIS A 33 0.64 -9.03 9.26
N VAL A 34 1.10 -10.21 9.68
CA VAL A 34 2.10 -11.01 8.96
C VAL A 34 1.51 -12.40 8.70
N GLY A 35 1.25 -12.72 7.44
CA GLY A 35 0.73 -14.01 7.00
C GLY A 35 1.40 -14.45 5.70
N LEU A 36 0.60 -14.90 4.73
CA LEU A 36 1.08 -15.15 3.38
C LEU A 36 1.60 -13.86 2.72
N THR A 37 0.86 -12.77 2.92
CA THR A 37 1.29 -11.39 2.66
C THR A 37 1.48 -10.65 3.97
N ILE A 38 2.15 -9.51 3.92
CA ILE A 38 2.36 -8.61 5.05
C ILE A 38 1.49 -7.38 4.83
N SER A 39 0.45 -7.24 5.64
CA SER A 39 -0.41 -6.05 5.64
C SER A 39 0.33 -4.92 6.35
N VAL A 40 0.54 -3.80 5.64
CA VAL A 40 1.21 -2.62 6.19
C VAL A 40 0.44 -1.35 5.88
N GLN A 41 0.68 -0.32 6.68
CA GLN A 41 0.23 1.03 6.38
C GLN A 41 1.35 2.05 6.62
N ALA A 42 1.34 3.12 5.84
CA ALA A 42 2.27 4.23 5.99
C ALA A 42 1.71 5.53 5.39
N PRO A 43 2.27 6.70 5.75
CA PRO A 43 1.96 7.95 5.09
C PRO A 43 2.22 7.86 3.58
N GLN A 44 1.35 8.49 2.78
CA GLN A 44 1.47 8.60 1.33
C GLN A 44 2.89 9.03 0.90
N SER A 45 3.47 10.02 1.58
CA SER A 45 4.81 10.52 1.28
C SER A 45 5.92 9.48 1.47
N LEU A 46 5.74 8.52 2.40
CA LEU A 46 6.69 7.43 2.59
C LEU A 46 6.66 6.47 1.39
N TRP A 47 5.46 6.13 0.92
CA TRP A 47 5.26 5.32 -0.27
C TRP A 47 5.87 5.98 -1.51
N GLU A 48 5.60 7.26 -1.74
CA GLU A 48 6.15 8.03 -2.87
C GLU A 48 7.69 8.10 -2.84
N SER A 49 8.26 8.28 -1.65
CA SER A 49 9.70 8.38 -1.47
C SER A 49 10.43 7.05 -1.69
N PHE A 50 9.94 5.97 -1.06
CA PHE A 50 10.60 4.65 -1.05
C PHE A 50 10.27 3.78 -2.26
N PHE A 51 9.01 3.75 -2.69
CA PHE A 51 8.54 2.85 -3.74
C PHE A 51 8.36 3.56 -5.09
N LYS A 52 8.62 4.87 -5.18
CA LYS A 52 8.43 5.70 -6.38
C LYS A 52 7.02 5.60 -6.99
N VAL A 53 6.05 5.24 -6.17
CA VAL A 53 4.64 5.25 -6.53
C VAL A 53 4.10 6.67 -6.48
N SER A 54 3.01 6.93 -7.18
CA SER A 54 2.27 8.19 -7.08
C SER A 54 0.83 7.89 -6.71
N PHE A 55 0.14 8.86 -6.13
CA PHE A 55 -1.27 8.68 -5.78
C PHE A 55 -2.11 9.75 -6.47
N GLU A 56 -3.23 9.32 -7.05
CA GLU A 56 -4.24 10.21 -7.60
C GLU A 56 -5.53 10.11 -6.79
N THR A 57 -6.23 11.23 -6.67
CA THR A 57 -7.56 11.23 -6.04
C THR A 57 -8.57 10.81 -7.09
N GLN A 58 -9.22 9.67 -6.86
CA GLN A 58 -10.28 9.16 -7.72
C GLN A 58 -11.63 9.28 -7.00
N GLU A 59 -12.63 9.77 -7.74
CA GLU A 59 -14.03 9.77 -7.32
C GLU A 59 -14.69 8.47 -7.75
N GLN A 60 -15.23 7.71 -6.79
CA GLN A 60 -16.12 6.59 -7.08
C GLN A 60 -17.57 7.09 -6.99
N PRO A 61 -18.32 7.07 -8.11
CA PRO A 61 -19.73 7.43 -8.09
C PRO A 61 -20.52 6.39 -7.29
N SER A 62 -21.51 6.85 -6.54
CA SER A 62 -22.42 5.97 -5.82
C SER A 62 -23.38 5.27 -6.77
N VAL A 63 -23.51 3.95 -6.60
CA VAL A 63 -24.48 3.12 -7.34
C VAL A 63 -25.88 3.11 -6.70
N GLU A 64 -26.01 3.50 -5.43
CA GLU A 64 -27.29 3.56 -4.73
C GLU A 64 -27.77 4.99 -4.45
N PRO A 65 -29.06 5.31 -4.69
CA PRO A 65 -29.61 6.62 -4.37
C PRO A 65 -29.61 6.85 -2.85
N GLY A 66 -28.91 7.90 -2.42
CA GLY A 66 -28.78 8.29 -1.01
C GLY A 66 -27.40 8.04 -0.41
N ILE A 67 -26.50 7.34 -1.11
CA ILE A 67 -25.10 7.20 -0.69
C ILE A 67 -24.27 8.31 -1.37
N PRO A 68 -23.49 9.12 -0.62
CA PRO A 68 -22.61 10.12 -1.22
C PRO A 68 -21.43 9.47 -1.94
N SER A 69 -21.02 10.02 -3.09
CA SER A 69 -19.81 9.59 -3.79
C SER A 69 -18.61 9.67 -2.85
N THR A 70 -17.72 8.68 -2.93
CA THR A 70 -16.50 8.66 -2.12
C THR A 70 -15.30 9.01 -2.96
N THR A 71 -14.42 9.85 -2.40
CA THR A 71 -13.08 10.07 -2.93
C THR A 71 -12.12 9.10 -2.25
N PHE A 72 -11.20 8.51 -3.01
CA PHE A 72 -10.13 7.68 -2.46
C PHE A 72 -8.81 7.96 -3.17
N GLN A 73 -7.70 7.63 -2.52
CA GLN A 73 -6.37 7.70 -3.12
C GLN A 73 -6.09 6.39 -3.84
N ARG A 74 -5.91 6.46 -5.16
CA ARG A 74 -5.52 5.34 -6.00
C ARG A 74 -4.02 5.38 -6.24
N ALA A 75 -3.35 4.25 -6.03
CA ALA A 75 -1.93 4.13 -6.32
C ALA A 75 -1.70 3.93 -7.82
N ILE A 76 -0.87 4.78 -8.41
CA ILE A 76 -0.32 4.63 -9.75
C ILE A 76 0.99 3.86 -9.61
N THR A 77 0.97 2.60 -10.05
CA THR A 77 2.09 1.65 -9.87
C THR A 77 2.94 1.46 -11.12
N ASP A 78 2.73 2.23 -12.19
CA ASP A 78 3.50 2.14 -13.45
C ASP A 78 5.02 2.30 -13.24
N ASN A 79 5.42 3.10 -12.25
CA ASN A 79 6.80 3.34 -11.87
C ASN A 79 7.16 2.71 -10.53
N LEU A 80 6.39 1.72 -10.05
CA LEU A 80 6.66 1.08 -8.78
C LEU A 80 8.04 0.43 -8.82
N GLN A 81 8.91 0.84 -7.89
CA GLN A 81 10.24 0.31 -7.72
C GLN A 81 10.39 -0.25 -6.32
N ILE A 82 10.79 -1.51 -6.22
CA ILE A 82 11.17 -2.10 -4.95
C ILE A 82 12.56 -1.54 -4.58
N PRO A 83 12.69 -0.83 -3.44
CA PRO A 83 13.97 -0.25 -3.05
C PRO A 83 14.99 -1.34 -2.73
N ASP A 84 16.29 -1.09 -2.99
CA ASP A 84 17.40 -2.01 -2.71
C ASP A 84 17.31 -2.79 -1.38
N PRO A 85 17.00 -2.15 -0.22
CA PRO A 85 16.88 -2.88 1.05
C PRO A 85 15.78 -3.95 1.08
N LEU A 86 14.82 -3.92 0.16
CA LEU A 86 13.68 -4.83 0.10
C LEU A 86 13.72 -5.77 -1.11
N GLN A 87 14.55 -5.51 -2.13
CA GLN A 87 14.63 -6.36 -3.34
C GLN A 87 14.94 -7.83 -3.05
N SER A 88 15.73 -8.10 -2.00
CA SER A 88 16.07 -9.47 -1.58
C SER A 88 15.06 -10.10 -0.61
N SER A 89 13.94 -9.42 -0.36
CA SER A 89 13.00 -9.73 0.72
C SER A 89 11.54 -9.76 0.25
N ILE A 90 11.20 -9.03 -0.81
CA ILE A 90 9.83 -8.93 -1.34
C ILE A 90 9.81 -9.14 -2.84
N SER A 91 8.74 -9.76 -3.32
CA SER A 91 8.46 -9.96 -4.75
C SER A 91 7.54 -8.86 -5.30
N ASN A 92 6.57 -8.40 -4.50
CA ASN A 92 5.56 -7.47 -4.98
C ASN A 92 4.91 -6.63 -3.87
N VAL A 93 4.22 -5.57 -4.28
CA VAL A 93 3.41 -4.70 -3.41
C VAL A 93 2.06 -4.45 -4.08
N PHE A 94 0.98 -4.68 -3.33
CA PHE A 94 -0.40 -4.49 -3.78
C PHE A 94 -1.06 -3.41 -2.93
N PHE A 95 -1.58 -2.36 -3.57
CA PHE A 95 -2.35 -1.34 -2.86
C PHE A 95 -3.81 -1.77 -2.75
N VAL A 96 -4.41 -1.59 -1.58
CA VAL A 96 -5.79 -1.98 -1.35
C VAL A 96 -6.71 -0.95 -1.99
N GLU A 97 -7.38 -1.32 -3.08
CA GLU A 97 -8.43 -0.51 -3.69
C GLU A 97 -9.78 -0.81 -3.01
N PRO A 98 -10.63 0.21 -2.78
CA PRO A 98 -11.98 -0.02 -2.28
C PRO A 98 -12.77 -0.88 -3.28
N PRO A 99 -13.69 -1.73 -2.79
CA PRO A 99 -14.51 -2.57 -3.67
C PRO A 99 -15.36 -1.71 -4.61
N ILE A 100 -15.37 -2.12 -5.88
CA ILE A 100 -16.27 -1.57 -6.89
C ILE A 100 -17.62 -2.27 -6.73
N TRP A 101 -18.64 -1.50 -6.39
CA TRP A 101 -20.03 -1.97 -6.38
C TRP A 101 -20.59 -1.79 -7.79
N PHE A 102 -20.98 -2.89 -8.45
CA PHE A 102 -21.56 -2.92 -9.79
C PHE A 102 -23.03 -3.35 -9.77
#